data_AF-A0A7W0M9T1-F1
#
_entry.id   AF-A0A7W0M9T1-F1
#
_cell.length_a   1.000
_cell.length_b   1.000
_cell.length_c   1.000
_cell.angle_alpha   90.00
_cell.angle_beta   90.00
_cell.angle_gamma   90.00
#
_symmetry.space_group_name_H-M   'P 1'
#
loop_
_entity.id
_entity.type
_entity.pdbx_description
1 polymer ?
#
loop_
_entity_poly.entity_id
_entity_poly.type
_entity_poly.pdbx_seq_one_letter_code
_entity_poly.pdbx_strand_id
1 'polypeptide(L)'
;MESLSVAELEQMLDHRRAELTALTTRRVKLASELAECDARIGQLEGTRSGARKGGKVALRKKPGGGRGRKQPALKKIIVEVLQKSKKPLSVDEIVDRVQATGYKSSSDEFRKVAYLNLFHLKKDGEIEHDPSTKLYSVKSA
;
A
#
# COMPACT_ATOMS: atom_id res chain seq x y z
N MET A 1 46.57 -16.94 -9.26
CA MET A 1 45.15 -17.24 -9.48
C MET A 1 45.06 -18.75 -9.54
N GLU A 2 44.58 -19.39 -8.48
CA GLU A 2 44.37 -20.84 -8.46
C GLU A 2 43.22 -21.17 -9.42
N SER A 3 43.51 -21.93 -10.45
CA SER A 3 42.52 -22.44 -11.39
C SER A 3 41.72 -23.53 -10.69
N LEU A 4 40.46 -23.24 -10.35
CA LEU A 4 39.49 -24.23 -9.87
C LEU A 4 39.46 -25.43 -10.83
N SER A 5 39.51 -26.63 -10.27
CA SER A 5 39.40 -27.86 -11.05
C SER A 5 38.00 -28.01 -11.64
N VAL A 6 37.89 -28.75 -12.75
CA VAL A 6 36.60 -29.02 -13.40
C VAL A 6 35.62 -29.67 -12.42
N ALA A 7 36.10 -30.57 -11.55
CA ALA A 7 35.29 -31.21 -10.52
C ALA A 7 34.76 -30.22 -9.46
N GLU A 8 35.55 -29.23 -9.06
CA GLU A 8 35.10 -28.19 -8.12
C GLU A 8 34.06 -27.26 -8.78
N LEU A 9 34.22 -26.96 -10.08
CA LEU A 9 33.22 -26.19 -10.83
C LEU A 9 31.89 -26.95 -10.95
N GLU A 10 31.92 -28.26 -11.17
CA GLU A 10 30.72 -29.10 -11.19
C GLU A 10 30.01 -29.10 -9.83
N GLN A 11 30.75 -29.26 -8.73
CA GLN A 11 30.20 -29.19 -7.38
C GLN A 11 29.57 -27.82 -7.08
N MET A 12 30.21 -26.73 -7.50
CA MET A 12 29.65 -25.38 -7.33
C MET A 12 28.38 -25.17 -8.15
N LEU A 13 28.29 -25.73 -9.36
CA LEU A 13 27.10 -25.66 -10.20
C LEU A 13 25.94 -26.44 -9.58
N ASP A 14 26.20 -27.63 -9.06
CA ASP A 14 25.19 -28.46 -8.40
C ASP A 14 24.68 -27.80 -7.12
N HIS A 15 25.57 -27.18 -6.34
CA HIS A 15 25.16 -26.40 -5.18
C HIS A 15 24.25 -25.22 -5.56
N ARG A 16 24.61 -24.44 -6.58
CA ARG A 16 23.78 -23.33 -7.08
C ARG A 16 22.43 -23.80 -7.62
N ARG A 17 22.39 -24.95 -8.29
CA ARG A 17 21.14 -25.55 -8.78
C ARG A 17 20.23 -26.00 -7.63
N ALA A 18 20.81 -26.60 -6.58
CA ALA A 18 20.09 -26.98 -5.38
C ALA A 18 19.53 -25.76 -4.62
N GLU A 19 20.31 -24.69 -4.53
CA GLU A 19 19.87 -23.44 -3.91
C GLU A 19 18.73 -22.79 -4.72
N LEU A 20 18.86 -22.75 -6.05
CA LEU A 20 17.84 -22.20 -6.94
C LEU A 20 16.52 -22.98 -6.83
N THR A 21 16.59 -24.31 -6.78
CA THR A 21 15.40 -25.17 -6.60
C THR A 21 14.76 -24.97 -5.22
N ALA A 22 15.55 -24.84 -4.16
CA ALA A 22 15.05 -24.52 -2.82
C ALA A 22 14.34 -23.15 -2.78
N LEU A 23 14.95 -22.11 -3.35
CA LEU A 23 14.37 -20.76 -3.44
C LEU A 23 13.10 -20.74 -4.29
N THR A 24 13.07 -21.49 -5.39
CA THR A 24 11.88 -21.59 -6.26
C THR A 24 10.72 -22.27 -5.52
N THR A 25 11.00 -23.34 -4.79
CA THR A 25 9.99 -24.03 -3.96
C THR A 25 9.46 -23.10 -2.88
N ARG A 26 10.35 -22.36 -2.19
CA ARG A 26 9.97 -21.37 -1.18
C ARG A 26 9.12 -20.25 -1.77
N ARG A 27 9.45 -19.78 -2.98
CA ARG A 27 8.65 -18.77 -3.70
C ARG A 27 7.24 -19.28 -3.98
N VAL A 28 7.08 -20.51 -4.45
CA VAL A 28 5.75 -21.10 -4.72
C VAL A 28 4.93 -21.21 -3.43
N LYS A 29 5.55 -21.69 -2.34
CA LYS A 29 4.88 -21.79 -1.03
C LYS A 29 4.43 -20.42 -0.49
N LEU A 30 5.29 -19.41 -0.56
CA LEU A 30 4.92 -18.05 -0.14
C LEU A 30 3.83 -17.46 -1.02
N ALA A 31 3.84 -17.75 -2.33
CA ALA A 31 2.78 -17.31 -3.24
C ALA A 31 1.43 -17.95 -2.91
N SER A 32 1.38 -19.23 -2.51
CA SER A 32 0.13 -19.85 -2.05
C SER A 32 -0.35 -19.25 -0.73
N GLU A 33 0.56 -19.03 0.23
CA GLU A 33 0.22 -18.38 1.51
C GLU A 33 -0.32 -16.95 1.30
N LEU A 34 0.26 -16.19 0.37
CA LEU A 34 -0.25 -14.88 -0.03
C LEU A 34 -1.64 -14.98 -0.66
N ALA A 35 -1.86 -15.94 -1.57
CA ALA A 35 -3.16 -16.14 -2.20
C ALA A 35 -4.26 -16.50 -1.17
N GLU A 36 -3.92 -17.31 -0.16
CA GLU A 36 -4.83 -17.61 0.96
C GLU A 36 -5.13 -16.36 1.81
N CYS A 37 -4.10 -15.56 2.12
CA CYS A 37 -4.27 -14.29 2.81
C CYS A 37 -5.19 -13.34 2.01
N ASP A 38 -4.95 -13.21 0.71
CA ASP A 38 -5.76 -12.38 -0.19
C ASP A 38 -7.20 -12.88 -0.29
N ALA A 39 -7.42 -14.20 -0.32
CA ALA A 39 -8.76 -14.78 -0.28
C ALA A 39 -9.47 -14.47 1.05
N ARG A 40 -8.75 -14.52 2.17
CA ARG A 40 -9.29 -14.16 3.49
C ARG A 40 -9.59 -12.67 3.60
N ILE A 41 -8.72 -11.81 3.07
CA ILE A 41 -8.97 -10.38 2.92
C ILE A 41 -10.22 -10.17 2.08
N GLY A 42 -10.33 -10.82 0.93
CA GLY A 42 -11.50 -10.75 0.06
C GLY A 42 -12.81 -11.22 0.71
N GLN A 43 -12.77 -12.24 1.59
CA GLN A 43 -13.94 -12.66 2.37
C GLN A 43 -14.36 -11.61 3.42
N LEU A 44 -13.38 -11.04 4.12
CA LEU A 44 -13.61 -9.99 5.12
C LEU A 44 -14.10 -8.69 4.48
N GLU A 45 -13.52 -8.32 3.32
CA GLU A 45 -13.92 -7.15 2.52
C GLU A 45 -15.26 -7.37 1.80
N GLY A 46 -15.50 -8.59 1.30
CA GLY A 46 -16.74 -9.02 0.64
C GLY A 46 -17.95 -9.16 1.57
N THR A 47 -17.76 -9.10 2.89
CA THR A 47 -18.86 -8.98 3.86
C THR A 47 -19.27 -7.51 4.08
N ARG A 48 -18.48 -6.53 3.61
CA ARG A 48 -18.82 -5.09 3.64
C ARG A 48 -19.24 -4.51 2.30
N SER A 49 -19.19 -5.27 1.21
CA SER A 49 -19.62 -4.81 -0.11
C SER A 49 -20.44 -5.91 -0.79
N GLY A 50 -21.76 -5.72 -0.81
CA GLY A 50 -22.68 -6.66 -1.41
C GLY A 50 -22.41 -6.92 -2.89
N ALA A 51 -22.68 -8.17 -3.27
CA ALA A 51 -22.80 -8.69 -4.64
C ALA A 51 -21.52 -8.64 -5.49
N ARG A 52 -21.14 -9.73 -6.15
CA ARG A 52 -21.80 -10.16 -7.40
C ARG A 52 -21.59 -11.65 -7.66
N LYS A 53 -22.67 -12.43 -7.57
CA LYS A 53 -22.86 -13.61 -8.42
C LYS A 53 -24.35 -13.74 -8.74
N GLY A 54 -24.68 -13.57 -10.02
CA GLY A 54 -25.95 -14.00 -10.62
C GLY A 54 -27.13 -13.05 -10.44
N GLY A 55 -27.93 -12.92 -11.50
CA GLY A 55 -29.29 -12.38 -11.44
C GLY A 55 -29.54 -11.15 -12.30
N LYS A 56 -29.89 -11.38 -13.57
CA LYS A 56 -30.68 -10.42 -14.34
C LYS A 56 -32.03 -10.26 -13.64
N VAL A 57 -32.22 -9.21 -12.85
CA VAL A 57 -33.56 -8.81 -12.38
C VAL A 57 -33.69 -7.30 -12.48
N ALA A 58 -34.80 -6.91 -13.09
CA ALA A 58 -35.19 -5.57 -13.50
C ALA A 58 -34.87 -4.47 -12.48
N LEU A 59 -34.24 -3.41 -12.98
CA LEU A 59 -33.92 -2.19 -12.25
C LEU A 59 -35.22 -1.43 -11.92
N ARG A 60 -35.89 -1.81 -10.82
CA ARG A 60 -36.85 -0.92 -10.16
C ARG A 60 -36.07 0.20 -9.49
N LYS A 61 -36.05 1.35 -10.15
CA LYS A 61 -35.51 2.62 -9.67
C LYS A 61 -36.23 2.99 -8.37
N LYS A 62 -35.60 2.75 -7.21
CA LYS A 62 -36.07 3.28 -5.92
C LYS A 62 -35.25 4.53 -5.59
N PRO A 63 -35.87 5.68 -5.31
CA PRO A 63 -35.17 6.90 -4.96
C PRO A 63 -34.73 6.79 -3.49
N GLY A 64 -33.45 7.04 -3.19
CA GLY A 64 -33.03 7.03 -1.79
C GLY A 64 -31.53 7.15 -1.60
N GLY A 65 -31.14 8.14 -0.80
CA GLY A 65 -29.78 8.31 -0.29
C GLY A 65 -29.05 9.44 -0.99
N GLY A 66 -29.34 10.68 -0.59
CA GLY A 66 -28.54 11.83 -0.97
C GLY A 66 -27.07 11.51 -0.79
N ARG A 67 -26.25 11.82 -1.80
CA ARG A 67 -24.80 11.79 -1.69
C ARG A 67 -24.41 12.76 -0.59
N GLY A 68 -24.33 12.27 0.65
CA GLY A 68 -23.63 12.97 1.73
C GLY A 68 -22.28 13.34 1.16
N ARG A 69 -21.94 14.64 1.25
CA ARG A 69 -20.71 15.23 0.69
C ARG A 69 -19.56 14.23 0.86
N LYS A 70 -19.11 13.66 -0.26
CA LYS A 70 -18.00 12.69 -0.25
C LYS A 70 -16.84 13.40 0.42
N GLN A 71 -16.40 12.91 1.58
CA GLN A 71 -15.19 13.43 2.20
C GLN A 71 -14.06 13.38 1.16
N PRO A 72 -13.26 14.45 1.03
CA PRO A 72 -12.16 14.44 0.09
C PRO A 72 -11.24 13.27 0.37
N ALA A 73 -10.65 12.69 -0.68
CA ALA A 73 -9.73 11.57 -0.53
C ALA A 73 -8.56 11.98 0.39
N LEU A 74 -8.14 11.07 1.27
CA LEU A 74 -7.08 11.33 2.25
C LEU A 74 -5.81 11.88 1.57
N LYS A 75 -5.43 11.34 0.40
CA LYS A 75 -4.31 11.84 -0.42
C LYS A 75 -4.42 13.35 -0.70
N LYS A 76 -5.60 13.83 -1.11
CA LYS A 76 -5.82 15.25 -1.42
C LYS A 76 -5.66 16.13 -0.18
N ILE A 77 -6.20 15.70 0.96
CA ILE A 77 -6.10 16.45 2.21
C ILE A 77 -4.66 16.49 2.70
N ILE A 78 -3.92 15.37 2.60
CA ILE A 78 -2.49 15.33 2.94
C ILE A 78 -1.71 16.31 2.07
N VAL A 79 -1.95 16.32 0.76
CA VAL A 79 -1.30 17.29 -0.15
C VAL A 79 -1.70 18.72 0.20
N GLU A 80 -2.97 19.01 0.48
CA GLU A 80 -3.41 20.35 0.91
C GLU A 80 -2.74 20.80 2.23
N VAL A 81 -2.61 19.88 3.20
CA VAL A 81 -1.93 20.15 4.47
C VAL A 81 -0.45 20.47 4.23
N LEU A 82 0.20 19.69 3.36
CA LEU A 82 1.60 19.87 3.00
C LEU A 82 1.81 21.15 2.17
N GLN A 83 0.88 21.52 1.28
CA GLN A 83 0.93 22.77 0.51
C GLN A 83 0.72 24.00 1.39
N LYS A 84 -0.17 23.91 2.38
CA LYS A 84 -0.39 24.99 3.36
C LYS A 84 0.81 25.16 4.29
N SER A 85 1.58 24.10 4.52
CA SER A 85 2.79 24.17 5.32
C SER A 85 4.00 24.60 4.49
N LYS A 86 4.55 25.78 4.80
CA LYS A 86 5.84 26.24 4.24
C LYS A 86 7.06 25.46 4.74
N LYS A 87 6.86 24.54 5.68
CA LYS A 87 7.92 23.75 6.31
C LYS A 87 7.66 22.26 6.08
N PRO A 88 8.70 21.44 5.91
CA PRO A 88 8.55 20.00 5.82
C PRO A 88 8.02 19.46 7.15
N LEU A 89 7.05 18.54 7.09
CA LEU A 89 6.34 18.03 8.26
C LEU A 89 6.65 16.55 8.52
N SER A 90 6.65 16.18 9.79
CA SER A 90 6.70 14.77 10.20
C SER A 90 5.36 14.07 9.98
N VAL A 91 5.36 12.73 9.95
CA VAL A 91 4.13 11.93 9.82
C VAL A 91 3.11 12.27 10.91
N ASP A 92 3.59 12.47 12.15
CA ASP A 92 2.74 12.73 13.31
C ASP A 92 2.06 14.10 13.18
N GLU A 93 2.80 15.13 12.78
CA GLU A 93 2.22 16.46 12.52
C GLU A 93 1.25 16.47 11.34
N ILE A 94 1.49 15.65 10.32
CA ILE A 94 0.57 15.50 9.19
C ILE A 94 -0.73 14.87 9.66
N VAL A 95 -0.66 13.81 10.48
CA VAL A 95 -1.83 13.14 11.05
C VAL A 95 -2.66 14.12 11.88
N ASP A 96 -2.01 14.88 12.77
CA ASP A 96 -2.69 15.85 13.63
C ASP A 96 -3.39 16.94 12.81
N ARG A 97 -2.70 17.48 11.80
CA ARG A 97 -3.27 18.51 10.92
C ARG A 97 -4.40 17.97 10.06
N VAL A 98 -4.30 16.75 9.56
CA VAL A 98 -5.37 16.10 8.81
C VAL A 98 -6.60 15.89 9.69
N GLN A 99 -6.43 15.45 10.94
CA GLN A 99 -7.55 15.36 11.89
C GLN A 99 -8.14 16.74 12.23
N ALA A 100 -7.29 17.76 12.39
CA ALA A 100 -7.72 19.14 12.61
C ALA A 100 -8.53 19.72 11.43
N THR A 101 -8.37 19.20 10.20
CA THR A 101 -9.25 19.56 9.07
C THR A 101 -10.69 19.01 9.20
N GLY A 102 -10.96 18.19 10.21
CA GLY A 102 -12.24 17.51 10.40
C GLY A 102 -12.34 16.20 9.62
N TYR A 103 -11.21 15.67 9.14
CA TYR A 103 -11.19 14.36 8.48
C TYR A 103 -11.52 13.26 9.49
N LYS A 104 -12.58 12.49 9.21
CA LYS A 104 -13.01 11.39 10.07
C LYS A 104 -12.47 10.08 9.52
N SER A 105 -11.52 9.48 10.22
CA SER A 105 -11.07 8.11 9.96
C SER A 105 -11.83 7.13 10.84
N SER A 106 -12.22 5.99 10.28
CA SER A 106 -12.75 4.83 11.04
C SER A 106 -11.67 3.80 11.36
N SER A 107 -10.41 4.06 10.99
CA SER A 107 -9.29 3.15 11.24
C SER A 107 -8.64 3.45 12.59
N ASP A 108 -8.49 2.40 13.40
CA ASP A 108 -7.77 2.43 14.68
C ASP A 108 -6.26 2.70 14.49
N GLU A 109 -5.73 2.37 13.30
CA GLU A 109 -4.33 2.55 12.94
C GLU A 109 -4.14 3.68 11.91
N PHE A 110 -4.84 4.79 12.09
CA PHE A 110 -4.84 5.92 11.14
C PHE A 110 -3.43 6.42 10.77
N ARG A 111 -2.48 6.38 11.72
CA ARG A 111 -1.08 6.70 11.48
C ARG A 111 -0.45 5.84 10.38
N LYS A 112 -0.69 4.52 10.38
CA LYS A 112 -0.18 3.60 9.35
C LYS A 112 -0.84 3.87 8.00
N VAL A 113 -2.13 4.18 8.00
CA VAL A 113 -2.88 4.54 6.79
C VAL A 113 -2.32 5.84 6.19
N ALA A 114 -2.05 6.85 7.01
CA ALA A 114 -1.42 8.10 6.58
C ALA A 114 -0.03 7.83 6.01
N TYR A 115 0.79 7.01 6.68
CA TYR A 115 2.12 6.62 6.20
C TYR A 115 2.07 5.92 4.83
N LEU A 116 1.16 4.97 4.63
CA LEU A 116 1.01 4.28 3.35
C LEU A 116 0.61 5.25 2.22
N ASN A 117 -0.26 6.21 2.53
CA ASN A 117 -0.63 7.26 1.57
C ASN A 117 0.56 8.17 1.24
N LEU A 118 1.37 8.56 2.24
CA LEU A 118 2.60 9.31 2.02
C LEU A 118 3.61 8.53 1.16
N PHE A 119 3.76 7.22 1.41
CA PHE A 119 4.64 6.38 0.60
C PHE A 119 4.18 6.31 -0.87
N HIS A 120 2.87 6.16 -1.10
CA HIS A 120 2.31 6.19 -2.45
C HIS A 120 2.49 7.57 -3.11
N LEU A 121 2.24 8.67 -2.40
CA LEU A 121 2.44 10.03 -2.93
C LEU A 121 3.91 10.30 -3.29
N LYS A 122 4.86 9.77 -2.51
CA LYS A 122 6.29 9.84 -2.82
C LYS A 122 6.61 9.07 -4.10
N LYS A 123 6.06 7.86 -4.25
CA LYS A 123 6.23 7.02 -5.44
C LYS A 123 5.63 7.68 -6.69
N ASP A 124 4.48 8.34 -6.51
CA ASP A 124 3.78 9.09 -7.56
C ASP A 124 4.51 10.41 -7.91
N GLY A 125 5.52 10.81 -7.12
CA GLY A 125 6.36 11.98 -7.36
C GLY A 125 5.76 13.32 -6.93
N GLU A 126 4.63 13.29 -6.21
CA GLU A 126 3.91 14.50 -5.74
C GLU A 126 4.57 15.13 -4.50
N ILE A 127 5.27 14.31 -3.69
CA ILE A 127 5.94 14.76 -2.47
C ILE A 127 7.38 14.26 -2.42
N GLU A 128 8.23 15.07 -1.80
CA GLU A 128 9.60 14.73 -1.48
C GLU A 128 9.69 14.29 -0.01
N HIS A 129 10.61 13.36 0.23
CA HIS A 129 10.88 12.86 1.57
C HIS A 129 12.38 12.91 1.78
N ASP A 130 12.80 13.72 2.76
CA ASP A 130 14.18 13.79 3.17
C ASP A 130 14.49 12.60 4.10
N PRO A 131 15.31 11.62 3.66
CA PRO A 131 15.63 10.43 4.44
C PRO A 131 16.43 10.74 5.71
N SER A 132 17.09 11.90 5.78
CA SER A 132 17.90 12.29 6.93
C SER A 132 17.05 12.85 8.08
N THR A 133 16.02 13.63 7.75
CA THR A 133 15.15 14.30 8.74
C THR A 133 13.81 13.59 8.95
N LYS A 134 13.46 12.61 8.10
CA LYS A 134 12.15 11.93 8.05
C LYS A 134 10.97 12.89 7.85
N LEU A 135 11.23 14.02 7.21
CA LEU A 135 10.23 15.03 6.94
C LEU A 135 9.75 14.94 5.49
N TYR A 136 8.47 15.28 5.29
CA TYR A 136 7.82 15.30 3.98
C TYR A 136 7.55 16.75 3.56
N SER A 137 7.87 17.07 2.32
CA SER A 137 7.57 18.35 1.66
C SER A 137 6.84 18.12 0.35
N VAL A 138 6.05 19.11 -0.08
CA VAL A 138 5.54 19.11 -1.47
C VAL A 138 6.71 19.38 -2.39
N LYS A 139 6.77 18.67 -3.51
CA LYS A 139 7.71 19.01 -4.58
C LYS A 139 7.30 20.37 -5.14
N SER A 140 8.07 21.42 -4.86
CA SER A 140 7.90 22.70 -5.53
C SER A 140 8.15 22.48 -7.02
N ALA A 141 7.13 22.74 -7.84
CA ALA A 141 7.26 22.83 -9.28
C ALA A 141 8.14 24.03 -9.67
#